data_AF-T1ILC0-F1
#
_entry.id   AF-T1ILC0-F1
#
_cell.length_a   1.000
_cell.length_b   1.000
_cell.length_c   1.000
_cell.angle_alpha   90.00
_cell.angle_beta   90.00
_cell.angle_gamma   90.00
#
_symmetry.space_group_name_H-M   'P 1'
#
loop_
_entity.id
_entity.type
_entity.pdbx_description
1 polymer ?
#
loop_
_entity_poly.entity_id
_entity_poly.type
_entity_poly.pdbx_seq_one_letter_code
_entity_poly.pdbx_strand_id
1 'polypeptide(L)'
;MDAAHASNCRTMRMCEVLCTLRMCRAFHNKALESEENLKHSFEQPITSQSPVEIKNLKISKKTKQKHKLGLELSKDEKITNYFALCGGEQLRNSSEEANLNCYLSNRGDASFYINPIKVEVHSHDPLIVSFHDIIYESEINLIKWYSQFSLERSKVIGNSAVLSDARTSQNTWLDDNVEDAKLRHKLKIIMDRVSRITRLNVHGKKNSETMQVANYGIGGHYSPHVDYFLETPNRKKSDEKTSMDMKSKNRLATFMFYLNDVKRGGATVFPLIGAAVWPRKVNINATKWGSAAFWYNILRNKWIYDQ
;
A
#
# COMPACT_ATOMS: atom_id res chain seq x y z
N MET A 1 -10.12 39.39 8.96
CA MET A 1 -9.24 38.92 10.05
C MET A 1 -10.03 37.85 10.76
N ASP A 2 -9.86 36.58 10.39
CA ASP A 2 -10.49 35.47 11.11
C ASP A 2 -9.43 34.43 11.43
N ALA A 3 -9.31 34.19 12.73
CA ALA A 3 -8.24 33.46 13.36
C ALA A 3 -8.34 31.96 13.10
N ALA A 4 -7.18 31.39 12.81
CA ALA A 4 -6.93 29.97 12.65
C ALA A 4 -7.56 29.12 13.77
N HIS A 5 -8.49 28.24 13.39
CA HIS A 5 -8.72 27.00 14.14
C HIS A 5 -7.54 26.05 13.90
N ALA A 6 -6.44 26.33 14.61
CA ALA A 6 -5.35 25.38 14.75
C ALA A 6 -5.84 24.21 15.62
N SER A 7 -6.34 23.15 14.96
CA SER A 7 -6.55 21.86 15.61
C SER A 7 -5.23 21.43 16.27
N ASN A 8 -5.22 21.31 17.59
CA ASN A 8 -4.08 20.84 18.38
C ASN A 8 -3.64 19.43 17.93
N CYS A 9 -2.76 19.37 16.95
CA CYS A 9 -2.18 18.13 16.45
C CYS A 9 -1.07 17.69 17.42
N ARG A 10 -1.39 16.75 18.32
CA ARG A 10 -0.43 16.16 19.27
C ARG A 10 0.44 15.12 18.56
N THR A 11 1.76 15.30 18.52
CA THR A 11 2.71 14.30 18.02
C THR A 11 3.28 13.43 19.15
N MET A 12 3.12 12.12 19.05
CA MET A 12 3.66 11.13 20.00
C MET A 12 5.17 10.93 19.81
N ARG A 13 5.90 10.55 20.86
CA ARG A 13 7.30 10.10 20.76
C ARG A 13 7.37 8.75 20.06
N MET A 14 8.49 8.46 19.40
CA MET A 14 8.68 7.18 18.69
C MET A 14 8.46 5.96 19.60
N CYS A 15 8.95 6.00 20.84
CA CYS A 15 8.73 4.93 21.82
C CYS A 15 7.25 4.73 22.17
N GLU A 16 6.48 5.81 22.23
CA GLU A 16 5.04 5.78 22.49
C GLU A 16 4.29 5.23 21.28
N VAL A 17 4.66 5.65 20.06
CA VAL A 17 4.10 5.11 18.80
C VAL A 17 4.32 3.60 18.74
N LEU A 18 5.55 3.14 19.01
CA LEU A 18 5.88 1.72 19.04
C LEU A 18 5.10 0.95 20.11
N CYS A 19 4.93 1.53 21.30
CA CYS A 19 4.13 0.92 22.38
C CYS A 19 2.66 0.79 21.97
N THR A 20 2.06 1.86 21.45
CA THR A 20 0.67 1.84 20.97
C THR A 20 0.48 0.87 19.82
N LEU A 21 1.41 0.82 18.85
CA LEU A 21 1.37 -0.16 17.76
C LEU A 21 1.42 -1.60 18.26
N ARG A 22 2.26 -1.90 19.27
CA ARG A 22 2.31 -3.22 19.91
C ARG A 22 0.97 -3.58 20.57
N MET A 23 0.35 -2.64 21.29
CA MET A 23 -0.95 -2.85 21.92
C MET A 23 -2.06 -3.06 20.87
N CYS A 24 -2.13 -2.20 19.85
CA CYS A 24 -3.10 -2.34 18.76
C CYS A 24 -2.92 -3.66 18.02
N ARG A 25 -1.67 -4.12 17.83
CA ARG A 25 -1.37 -5.41 17.21
C ARG A 25 -1.81 -6.59 18.07
N ALA A 26 -1.49 -6.58 19.36
CA ALA A 26 -1.94 -7.63 20.28
C ALA A 26 -3.47 -7.72 20.30
N PHE A 27 -4.13 -6.57 20.32
CA PHE A 27 -5.58 -6.48 20.22
C PHE A 27 -6.11 -6.98 18.87
N HIS A 28 -5.51 -6.59 17.75
CA HIS A 28 -5.89 -7.05 16.42
C HIS A 28 -5.74 -8.58 16.29
N ASN A 29 -4.62 -9.15 16.73
CA ASN A 29 -4.42 -10.60 16.73
C ASN A 29 -5.46 -11.32 17.61
N LYS A 30 -5.75 -10.80 18.82
CA LYS A 30 -6.78 -11.37 19.70
C LYS A 30 -8.18 -11.32 19.07
N ALA A 31 -8.52 -10.25 18.38
CA ALA A 31 -9.79 -10.13 17.66
C ALA A 31 -9.91 -11.10 16.48
N LEU A 32 -8.78 -11.54 15.90
CA LEU A 32 -8.76 -12.53 14.83
C LEU A 32 -8.89 -13.98 15.33
N GLU A 33 -8.53 -14.25 16.59
CA GLU A 33 -8.64 -15.59 17.20
C GLU A 33 -10.08 -15.91 17.68
N SER A 34 -10.92 -14.90 17.89
CA SER A 34 -12.34 -15.12 18.23
C SER A 34 -13.18 -15.38 16.98
N GLU A 35 -13.72 -16.59 16.84
CA GLU A 35 -14.56 -17.03 15.70
C GLU A 35 -15.78 -16.14 15.44
N GLU A 36 -16.30 -15.43 16.45
CA GLU A 36 -17.45 -14.53 16.32
C GLU A 36 -17.18 -13.25 15.48
N ASN A 37 -15.91 -12.90 15.20
CA ASN A 37 -15.53 -11.59 14.65
C ASN A 37 -15.15 -11.56 13.16
N LEU A 38 -15.31 -12.67 12.42
CA LEU A 38 -15.12 -12.71 10.96
C LEU A 38 -16.01 -11.71 10.18
N LYS A 39 -17.06 -11.16 10.81
CA LYS A 39 -17.92 -10.11 10.23
C LYS A 39 -17.28 -8.70 10.20
N HIS A 40 -16.17 -8.46 10.88
CA HIS A 40 -15.58 -7.11 10.99
C HIS A 40 -14.60 -6.73 9.88
N SER A 41 -14.45 -7.56 8.85
CA SER A 41 -13.38 -7.39 7.87
C SER A 41 -13.48 -6.16 6.96
N PHE A 42 -14.62 -5.48 6.86
CA PHE A 42 -14.71 -4.30 5.99
C PHE A 42 -15.68 -3.19 6.43
N GLU A 43 -16.67 -3.47 7.28
CA GLU A 43 -17.78 -2.54 7.50
C GLU A 43 -17.66 -1.65 8.73
N GLN A 44 -16.99 -2.10 9.80
CA GLN A 44 -16.81 -1.26 11.00
C GLN A 44 -15.39 -1.37 11.58
N PRO A 45 -14.71 -0.23 11.86
CA PRO A 45 -13.47 -0.26 12.62
C PRO A 45 -13.75 -0.84 13.99
N ILE A 46 -12.83 -1.64 14.53
CA ILE A 46 -12.99 -2.18 15.88
C ILE A 46 -13.00 -1.01 16.87
N THR A 47 -14.17 -0.66 17.39
CA THR A 47 -14.31 0.38 18.39
C THR A 47 -14.02 -0.21 19.76
N SER A 48 -12.77 -0.12 20.23
CA SER A 48 -12.50 -0.23 21.66
C SER A 48 -12.45 1.17 22.26
N GLN A 49 -12.99 1.32 23.47
CA GLN A 49 -12.59 2.43 24.33
C GLN A 49 -11.06 2.38 24.42
N SER A 50 -10.39 3.49 24.08
CA SER A 50 -8.94 3.59 24.09
C SER A 50 -8.39 2.92 25.35
N PRO A 51 -7.55 1.87 25.26
CA PRO A 51 -6.92 1.28 26.43
C PRO A 51 -5.93 2.23 27.11
N VAL A 52 -5.74 3.43 26.55
CA VAL A 52 -4.86 4.46 27.07
C VAL A 52 -5.71 5.67 27.45
N GLU A 53 -5.89 5.89 28.75
CA GLU A 53 -6.03 7.25 29.26
C GLU A 53 -4.75 7.99 28.86
N ILE A 54 -4.79 8.79 27.79
CA ILE A 54 -3.67 9.65 27.39
C ILE A 54 -3.60 10.80 28.40
N LYS A 55 -3.17 10.51 29.62
CA LYS A 55 -2.91 11.49 30.67
C LYS A 55 -1.49 12.01 30.51
N ASN A 56 -1.39 13.31 30.25
CA ASN A 56 -0.20 14.16 30.39
C ASN A 56 1.04 13.77 29.57
N LEU A 57 0.94 13.84 28.24
CA LEU A 57 2.12 13.86 27.37
C LEU A 57 2.74 15.26 27.35
N LYS A 58 3.97 15.39 27.84
CA LYS A 58 4.75 16.64 27.82
C LYS A 58 5.08 17.03 26.38
N ILE A 59 4.65 18.24 25.99
CA ILE A 59 4.96 18.88 24.71
C ILE A 59 6.48 19.11 24.63
N SER A 60 7.12 18.54 23.61
CA SER A 60 8.44 18.98 23.18
C SER A 60 8.30 19.57 21.78
N LYS A 61 8.64 20.86 21.64
CA LYS A 61 8.91 21.45 20.33
C LYS A 61 10.14 20.74 19.77
N LYS A 62 9.95 19.71 18.94
CA LYS A 62 11.08 19.15 18.21
C LYS A 62 11.54 20.18 17.19
N THR A 63 12.83 20.53 17.26
CA THR A 63 13.59 21.03 16.12
C THR A 63 13.32 20.11 14.93
N LYS A 64 12.97 20.65 13.75
CA LYS A 64 12.78 19.84 12.53
C LYS A 64 14.02 18.96 12.36
N GLN A 65 13.87 17.65 12.59
CA GLN A 65 14.98 16.73 12.47
C GLN A 65 15.30 16.66 10.98
N LYS A 66 16.54 16.98 10.59
CA LYS A 66 16.91 16.93 9.19
C LYS A 66 16.96 15.46 8.77
N HIS A 67 15.95 15.02 8.01
CA HIS A 67 15.88 13.67 7.49
C HIS A 67 16.87 13.48 6.35
N LYS A 68 17.67 12.41 6.40
CA LYS A 68 18.53 12.01 5.29
C LYS A 68 17.69 11.18 4.32
N LEU A 69 17.82 11.46 3.02
CA LEU A 69 17.20 10.71 1.93
C LEU A 69 18.31 10.11 1.04
N GLY A 70 17.98 9.10 0.24
CA GLY A 70 18.87 8.42 -0.69
C GLY A 70 18.96 6.91 -0.45
N LEU A 71 19.83 6.25 -1.23
CA LEU A 71 20.08 4.80 -1.12
C LEU A 71 20.95 4.46 0.10
N GLU A 72 21.87 5.35 0.45
CA GLU A 72 22.81 5.20 1.56
C GLU A 72 22.22 5.69 2.89
N LEU A 73 21.18 5.01 3.34
CA LEU A 73 20.59 5.19 4.66
C LEU A 73 20.94 4.01 5.57
N SER A 74 21.35 4.32 6.80
CA SER A 74 21.44 3.35 7.88
C SER A 74 20.05 2.77 8.20
N LYS A 75 20.03 1.64 8.91
CA LYS A 75 18.77 0.99 9.31
C LYS A 75 17.90 1.93 10.16
N ASP A 76 18.51 2.69 11.07
CA ASP A 76 17.80 3.61 11.96
C ASP A 76 17.24 4.83 11.22
N GLU A 77 17.97 5.34 10.23
CA GLU A 77 17.47 6.41 9.36
C GLU A 77 16.26 5.94 8.53
N LYS A 78 16.32 4.73 7.95
CA LYS A 78 15.17 4.14 7.21
C LYS A 78 13.95 4.00 8.10
N ILE A 79 14.13 3.51 9.33
CA ILE A 79 13.05 3.36 10.31
C ILE A 79 12.49 4.73 10.71
N THR A 80 13.36 5.71 10.96
CA THR A 80 12.96 7.07 11.33
C THR A 80 12.13 7.73 10.23
N ASN A 81 12.59 7.64 8.97
CA ASN A 81 11.86 8.15 7.81
C ASN A 81 10.51 7.45 7.63
N TYR A 82 10.48 6.12 7.78
CA TYR A 82 9.24 5.33 7.69
C TYR A 82 8.17 5.83 8.66
N PHE A 83 8.50 5.99 9.94
CA PHE A 83 7.54 6.45 10.94
C PHE A 83 7.13 7.92 10.75
N ALA A 84 8.06 8.78 10.34
CA ALA A 84 7.75 10.18 10.02
C ALA A 84 6.74 10.29 8.87
N LEU A 85 6.97 9.57 7.77
CA LEU A 85 6.06 9.52 6.62
C LEU A 85 4.69 8.93 6.98
N CYS A 86 4.67 7.83 7.74
CA CYS A 86 3.42 7.24 8.24
C CYS A 86 2.61 8.20 9.14
N GLY A 87 3.29 9.15 9.80
CA GLY A 87 2.69 10.23 10.58
C GLY A 87 2.25 11.44 9.77
N GLY A 88 2.54 11.49 8.46
CA GLY A 88 2.24 12.64 7.60
C GLY A 88 3.28 13.75 7.59
N GLU A 89 4.49 13.48 8.08
CA GLU A 89 5.60 14.45 7.98
C GLU A 89 6.13 14.52 6.54
N GLN A 90 6.33 15.74 6.04
CA GLN A 90 6.95 15.99 4.74
C GLN A 90 8.48 15.99 4.89
N LEU A 91 9.14 15.00 4.27
CA LEU A 91 10.60 14.86 4.38
C LEU A 91 11.38 15.57 3.26
N ARG A 92 10.75 15.76 2.09
CA ARG A 92 11.35 16.45 0.95
C ARG A 92 11.28 17.96 1.10
N ASN A 93 12.22 18.64 0.43
CA ASN A 93 12.26 20.09 0.45
C ASN A 93 11.15 20.71 -0.43
N SER A 94 10.85 21.98 -0.22
CA SER A 94 9.77 22.67 -0.92
C SER A 94 9.97 22.76 -2.43
N SER A 95 11.20 22.77 -2.93
CA SER A 95 11.49 22.79 -4.36
C SER A 95 11.15 21.45 -5.02
N GLU A 96 11.52 20.34 -4.38
CA GLU A 96 11.16 18.99 -4.85
C GLU A 96 9.64 18.78 -4.88
N GLU A 97 8.93 19.20 -3.84
CA GLU A 97 7.47 19.10 -3.78
C GLU A 97 6.77 20.02 -4.80
N ALA A 98 7.29 21.23 -5.03
CA ALA A 98 6.73 22.17 -6.00
C ALA A 98 6.84 21.66 -7.46
N ASN A 99 7.76 20.73 -7.74
CA ASN A 99 7.92 20.12 -9.06
C ASN A 99 6.92 18.97 -9.30
N LEU A 100 6.17 18.53 -8.29
CA LEU A 100 5.13 17.52 -8.46
C LEU A 100 3.88 18.13 -9.08
N ASN A 101 3.19 17.36 -9.89
CA ASN A 101 2.05 17.85 -10.65
C ASN A 101 0.94 16.82 -10.81
N CYS A 102 -0.25 17.32 -11.09
CA CYS A 102 -1.41 16.54 -11.49
C CYS A 102 -1.77 16.89 -12.94
N TYR A 103 -2.14 15.90 -13.73
CA TYR A 103 -2.52 16.10 -15.12
C TYR A 103 -3.52 15.05 -15.60
N LEU A 104 -4.20 15.37 -16.69
CA LEU A 104 -5.05 14.43 -17.40
C LEU A 104 -4.25 13.71 -18.47
N SER A 105 -4.40 12.39 -18.58
CA SER A 105 -3.69 11.58 -19.55
C SER A 105 -4.62 10.60 -20.26
N ASN A 106 -4.48 10.50 -21.58
CA ASN A 106 -5.11 9.43 -22.34
C ASN A 106 -4.27 8.14 -22.33
N ARG A 107 -3.06 8.16 -21.76
CA ARG A 107 -2.10 7.04 -21.74
C ARG A 107 -1.84 6.40 -23.12
N GLY A 108 -2.13 7.11 -24.22
CA GLY A 108 -2.04 6.59 -25.57
C GLY A 108 -3.10 5.53 -25.94
N ASP A 109 -4.23 5.47 -25.23
CA ASP A 109 -5.35 4.57 -25.50
C ASP A 109 -6.62 5.37 -25.86
N ALA A 110 -7.32 4.96 -26.91
CA ALA A 110 -8.51 5.66 -27.42
C ALA A 110 -9.67 5.69 -26.40
N SER A 111 -9.73 4.72 -25.49
CA SER A 111 -10.77 4.64 -24.45
C SER A 111 -10.73 5.83 -23.48
N PHE A 112 -9.60 6.53 -23.38
CA PHE A 112 -9.39 7.65 -22.48
C PHE A 112 -9.39 9.01 -23.21
N TYR A 113 -9.85 9.09 -24.46
CA TYR A 113 -9.98 10.37 -25.16
C TYR A 113 -11.14 11.20 -24.64
N ILE A 114 -12.29 10.56 -24.39
CA ILE A 114 -13.49 11.22 -23.87
C ILE A 114 -13.43 11.36 -22.34
N ASN A 115 -12.87 10.36 -21.66
CA ASN A 115 -12.69 10.39 -20.20
C ASN A 115 -11.20 10.16 -19.84
N PRO A 116 -10.36 11.20 -19.90
CA PRO A 116 -8.95 11.10 -19.56
C PRO A 116 -8.72 10.67 -18.11
N ILE A 117 -7.65 9.90 -17.89
CA ILE A 117 -7.25 9.45 -16.56
C ILE A 117 -6.66 10.63 -15.80
N LYS A 118 -7.08 10.79 -14.55
CA LYS A 118 -6.52 11.73 -13.59
C LYS A 118 -5.26 11.14 -12.97
N VAL A 119 -4.11 11.75 -13.26
CA VAL A 119 -2.80 11.31 -12.76
C VAL A 119 -2.28 12.33 -11.76
N GLU A 120 -1.80 11.85 -10.61
CA GLU A 120 -1.07 12.63 -9.61
C GLU A 120 0.34 12.05 -9.47
N VAL A 121 1.36 12.89 -9.61
CA VAL A 121 2.76 12.47 -9.48
C VAL A 121 3.21 12.64 -8.03
N HIS A 122 3.66 11.55 -7.41
CA HIS A 122 4.23 11.56 -6.07
C HIS A 122 5.76 11.54 -6.08
N SER A 123 6.38 11.11 -7.17
CA SER A 123 7.82 11.18 -7.41
C SER A 123 8.12 11.03 -8.91
N HIS A 124 9.09 11.77 -9.42
CA HIS A 124 9.55 11.66 -10.82
C HIS A 124 10.63 10.59 -10.98
N ASP A 125 11.51 10.42 -9.99
CA ASP A 125 12.58 9.42 -10.00
C ASP A 125 12.79 8.81 -8.59
N PRO A 126 12.44 7.53 -8.37
CA PRO A 126 11.69 6.68 -9.28
C PRO A 126 10.28 7.23 -9.51
N LEU A 127 9.67 6.88 -10.65
CA LEU A 127 8.32 7.29 -10.97
C LEU A 127 7.31 6.62 -10.02
N ILE A 128 6.59 7.43 -9.26
CA ILE A 128 5.48 7.00 -8.40
C ILE A 128 4.29 7.89 -8.72
N VAL A 129 3.18 7.27 -9.10
CA VAL A 129 1.97 8.00 -9.48
C VAL A 129 0.74 7.39 -8.83
N SER A 130 -0.28 8.21 -8.64
CA SER A 130 -1.63 7.77 -8.37
C SER A 130 -2.53 8.02 -9.56
N PHE A 131 -3.42 7.07 -9.81
CA PHE A 131 -4.51 7.18 -10.74
C PHE A 131 -5.81 7.34 -9.96
N HIS A 132 -6.52 8.44 -10.20
CA HIS A 132 -7.79 8.72 -9.53
C HIS A 132 -8.95 8.34 -10.43
N ASP A 133 -10.05 7.95 -9.80
CA ASP A 133 -11.29 7.56 -10.45
C ASP A 133 -11.18 6.37 -11.43
N ILE A 134 -10.51 5.30 -11.00
CA ILE A 134 -10.15 4.16 -11.87
C ILE A 134 -10.82 2.83 -11.50
N ILE A 135 -11.53 2.77 -10.38
CA ILE A 135 -12.28 1.58 -9.96
C ILE A 135 -13.64 2.00 -9.39
N TYR A 136 -14.70 1.33 -9.83
CA TYR A 136 -16.07 1.70 -9.45
C TYR A 136 -16.42 1.19 -8.04
N GLU A 137 -17.33 1.86 -7.35
CA GLU A 137 -17.85 1.39 -6.06
C GLU A 137 -18.47 -0.01 -6.12
N SER A 138 -19.14 -0.36 -7.22
CA SER A 138 -19.67 -1.71 -7.44
C SER A 138 -18.58 -2.78 -7.57
N GLU A 139 -17.44 -2.42 -8.17
CA GLU A 139 -16.25 -3.28 -8.26
C GLU A 139 -15.58 -3.45 -6.91
N ILE A 140 -15.41 -2.34 -6.17
CA ILE A 140 -14.87 -2.35 -4.81
C ILE A 140 -15.73 -3.25 -3.90
N ASN A 141 -17.05 -3.08 -3.92
CA ASN A 141 -17.96 -3.85 -3.09
C ASN A 141 -17.95 -5.33 -3.47
N LEU A 142 -17.85 -5.65 -4.77
CA LEU A 142 -17.70 -7.03 -5.23
C LEU A 142 -16.38 -7.64 -4.74
N ILE A 143 -15.25 -6.94 -4.88
CA ILE A 143 -13.95 -7.42 -4.38
C ILE A 143 -14.03 -7.69 -2.87
N LYS A 144 -14.58 -6.75 -2.08
CA LYS A 144 -14.74 -6.91 -0.63
C LYS A 144 -15.61 -8.11 -0.27
N TRP A 145 -16.75 -8.25 -0.96
CA TRP A 145 -17.70 -9.34 -0.72
C TRP A 145 -17.07 -10.72 -0.95
N TYR A 146 -16.36 -10.92 -2.06
CA TYR A 146 -15.68 -12.19 -2.31
C TYR A 146 -14.48 -12.39 -1.38
N SER A 147 -13.84 -11.31 -0.94
CA SER A 147 -12.67 -11.41 -0.07
C SER A 147 -13.02 -11.79 1.38
N GLN A 148 -14.15 -11.31 1.91
CA GLN A 148 -14.48 -11.45 3.33
C GLN A 148 -14.53 -12.91 3.81
N PHE A 149 -14.87 -13.85 2.92
CA PHE A 149 -14.98 -15.27 3.25
C PHE A 149 -13.64 -16.02 3.24
N SER A 150 -12.58 -15.39 2.74
CA SER A 150 -11.29 -16.05 2.50
C SER A 150 -10.10 -15.23 3.01
N LEU A 151 -10.36 -14.21 3.83
CA LEU A 151 -9.32 -13.41 4.47
C LEU A 151 -8.69 -14.17 5.63
N GLU A 152 -7.42 -14.54 5.46
CA GLU A 152 -6.64 -15.19 6.51
C GLU A 152 -5.52 -14.27 7.00
N ARG A 153 -4.98 -14.56 8.18
CA ARG A 153 -3.84 -13.81 8.73
C ARG A 153 -2.64 -13.95 7.80
N SER A 154 -2.11 -12.82 7.31
CA SER A 154 -0.99 -12.83 6.38
C SER A 154 0.29 -13.39 7.01
N LYS A 155 0.92 -14.35 6.31
CA LYS A 155 2.25 -14.89 6.61
C LYS A 155 3.28 -14.24 5.69
N VAL A 156 4.48 -13.95 6.20
CA VAL A 156 5.60 -13.48 5.36
C VAL A 156 6.40 -14.70 4.94
N ILE A 157 6.72 -14.83 3.65
CA ILE A 157 7.53 -15.93 3.14
C ILE A 157 8.98 -15.75 3.63
N GLY A 158 9.40 -16.61 4.55
CA GLY A 158 10.78 -16.86 4.98
C GLY A 158 11.00 -18.36 5.12
N ASN A 159 12.16 -18.81 5.61
CA ASN A 159 12.51 -20.24 5.76
C ASN A 159 11.53 -21.06 6.63
N SER A 160 10.56 -20.42 7.26
CA SER A 160 9.42 -21.05 7.91
C SER A 160 8.26 -20.06 7.85
N ALA A 161 7.02 -20.53 7.64
CA ALA A 161 5.81 -19.71 7.58
C ALA A 161 5.42 -19.19 8.99
N VAL A 162 6.31 -18.40 9.59
CA VAL A 162 6.15 -17.82 10.93
C VAL A 162 5.31 -16.56 10.83
N LEU A 163 4.37 -16.40 11.76
CA LEU A 163 3.68 -15.14 12.02
C LEU A 163 4.71 -14.01 12.16
N SER A 164 4.82 -13.16 11.14
CA SER A 164 5.87 -12.15 11.12
C SER A 164 5.37 -10.83 11.71
N ASP A 165 6.19 -10.26 12.59
CA ASP A 165 6.06 -8.90 13.11
C ASP A 165 6.14 -7.83 12.01
N ALA A 166 6.70 -8.19 10.85
CA ALA A 166 6.86 -7.26 9.74
C ALA A 166 5.54 -6.96 9.01
N ARG A 167 4.52 -7.84 9.10
CA ARG A 167 3.22 -7.66 8.42
C ARG A 167 2.06 -8.02 9.35
N THR A 168 1.29 -7.00 9.71
CA THR A 168 0.05 -7.12 10.49
C THR A 168 -1.15 -6.79 9.59
N SER A 169 -1.56 -7.76 8.78
CA SER A 169 -2.73 -7.69 7.89
C SER A 169 -3.42 -9.05 7.77
N GLN A 170 -4.62 -9.05 7.21
CA GLN A 170 -5.22 -10.22 6.59
C GLN A 170 -5.04 -10.13 5.07
N ASN A 171 -4.91 -11.26 4.38
CA ASN A 171 -4.90 -11.28 2.93
C ASN A 171 -5.67 -12.46 2.34
N THR A 172 -6.08 -12.28 1.10
CA THR A 172 -6.66 -13.32 0.26
C THR A 172 -6.29 -13.04 -1.20
N TRP A 173 -6.64 -13.97 -2.08
CA TRP A 173 -6.30 -13.90 -3.50
C TRP A 173 -7.54 -14.19 -4.34
N LEU A 174 -7.81 -13.31 -5.31
CA LEU A 174 -8.91 -13.45 -6.27
C LEU A 174 -8.33 -13.76 -7.66
N ASP A 175 -8.56 -14.98 -8.16
CA ASP A 175 -8.11 -15.43 -9.48
C ASP A 175 -9.10 -15.01 -10.57
N ASP A 176 -8.60 -14.46 -11.67
CA ASP A 176 -9.40 -14.07 -12.83
C ASP A 176 -9.76 -15.26 -13.73
N ASN A 177 -9.49 -16.49 -13.27
CA ASN A 177 -9.87 -17.77 -13.85
C ASN A 177 -10.68 -18.66 -12.87
N VAL A 178 -11.30 -18.07 -11.83
CA VAL A 178 -12.23 -18.79 -10.95
C VAL A 178 -13.46 -19.30 -11.69
N GLU A 179 -14.11 -20.35 -11.17
CA GLU A 179 -15.35 -20.92 -11.72
C GLU A 179 -16.55 -19.95 -11.67
N ASP A 180 -16.63 -19.11 -10.63
CA ASP A 180 -17.68 -18.09 -10.52
C ASP A 180 -17.61 -17.11 -11.69
N ALA A 181 -18.58 -17.23 -12.60
CA ALA A 181 -18.63 -16.45 -13.83
C ALA A 181 -18.77 -14.94 -13.59
N LYS A 182 -19.46 -14.54 -12.52
CA LYS A 182 -19.68 -13.14 -12.18
C LYS A 182 -18.38 -12.50 -11.68
N LEU A 183 -17.69 -13.15 -10.75
CA LEU A 183 -16.38 -12.71 -10.26
C LEU A 183 -15.36 -12.69 -11.40
N ARG A 184 -15.24 -13.79 -12.14
CA ARG A 184 -14.34 -13.93 -13.29
C ARG A 184 -14.53 -12.81 -14.30
N HIS A 185 -15.76 -12.57 -14.74
CA HIS A 185 -16.07 -11.52 -15.71
C HIS A 185 -15.71 -10.13 -15.18
N LYS A 186 -16.00 -9.83 -13.90
CA LYS A 186 -15.70 -8.52 -13.33
C LYS A 186 -14.19 -8.29 -13.16
N LEU A 187 -13.44 -9.29 -12.70
CA LEU A 187 -11.99 -9.20 -12.57
C LEU A 187 -11.33 -8.97 -13.92
N LYS A 188 -11.78 -9.65 -14.99
CA LYS A 188 -11.26 -9.41 -16.35
C LYS A 188 -11.44 -7.97 -16.81
N ILE A 189 -12.62 -7.36 -16.58
CA ILE A 189 -12.86 -5.94 -16.90
C ILE A 189 -11.90 -5.01 -16.14
N ILE A 190 -11.68 -5.30 -14.84
CA ILE A 190 -10.76 -4.51 -14.02
C ILE A 190 -9.33 -4.66 -14.55
N MET A 191 -8.89 -5.88 -14.84
CA MET A 191 -7.55 -6.16 -15.37
C MET A 191 -7.35 -5.55 -16.77
N ASP A 192 -8.36 -5.57 -17.65
CA ASP A 192 -8.31 -4.88 -18.96
C ASP A 192 -8.10 -3.37 -18.77
N ARG A 193 -8.74 -2.77 -17.75
CA ARG A 193 -8.55 -1.36 -17.42
C ARG A 193 -7.13 -1.09 -16.91
N VAL A 194 -6.60 -1.94 -16.03
CA VAL A 194 -5.20 -1.86 -15.56
C VAL A 194 -4.22 -1.99 -16.73
N SER A 195 -4.48 -2.92 -17.66
CA SER A 195 -3.71 -3.12 -18.89
C SER A 195 -3.61 -1.83 -19.70
N ARG A 196 -4.75 -1.18 -19.98
CA ARG A 196 -4.81 0.09 -20.71
C ARG A 196 -4.14 1.26 -19.96
N ILE A 197 -4.33 1.35 -18.64
CA ILE A 197 -3.71 2.41 -17.82
C ILE A 197 -2.19 2.24 -17.80
N THR A 198 -1.69 1.04 -17.52
CA THR A 198 -0.27 0.77 -17.34
C THR A 198 0.48 0.61 -18.67
N ARG A 199 -0.24 0.28 -19.74
CA ARG A 199 0.29 -0.19 -21.04
C ARG A 199 1.13 -1.46 -20.93
N LEU A 200 0.91 -2.26 -19.88
CA LEU A 200 1.54 -3.56 -19.69
C LEU A 200 0.53 -4.64 -19.99
N ASN A 201 0.99 -5.76 -20.56
CA ASN A 201 0.15 -6.96 -20.61
C ASN A 201 0.04 -7.50 -19.18
N VAL A 202 -1.17 -7.46 -18.61
CA VAL A 202 -1.47 -8.02 -17.28
C VAL A 202 -2.40 -9.24 -17.37
N HIS A 203 -2.56 -9.82 -18.55
CA HIS A 203 -3.47 -10.94 -18.75
C HIS A 203 -2.74 -12.28 -18.63
N GLY A 204 -3.32 -13.17 -17.84
CA GLY A 204 -2.84 -14.53 -17.67
C GLY A 204 -1.68 -14.66 -16.68
N LYS A 205 -1.56 -15.88 -16.14
CA LYS A 205 -0.68 -16.23 -15.01
C LYS A 205 0.82 -16.06 -15.28
N LYS A 206 1.22 -15.84 -16.54
CA LYS A 206 2.61 -15.56 -16.93
C LYS A 206 2.99 -14.09 -16.80
N ASN A 207 2.00 -13.19 -16.86
CA ASN A 207 2.23 -11.75 -16.95
C ASN A 207 1.86 -11.01 -15.66
N SER A 208 0.84 -11.50 -14.94
CA SER A 208 0.47 -10.97 -13.64
C SER A 208 0.19 -12.08 -12.63
N GLU A 209 0.45 -11.77 -11.37
CA GLU A 209 0.01 -12.59 -10.25
C GLU A 209 -1.49 -12.41 -10.01
N THR A 210 -2.08 -13.38 -9.30
CA THR A 210 -3.45 -13.31 -8.80
C THR A 210 -3.66 -12.06 -7.95
N MET A 211 -4.82 -11.40 -8.08
CA MET A 211 -5.11 -10.17 -7.35
C MET A 211 -5.08 -10.42 -5.84
N GLN A 212 -4.07 -9.89 -5.15
CA GLN A 212 -4.00 -9.95 -3.70
C GLN A 212 -4.86 -8.85 -3.09
N VAL A 213 -5.78 -9.23 -2.21
CA VAL A 213 -6.57 -8.29 -1.40
C VAL A 213 -6.00 -8.32 0.01
N ALA A 214 -5.70 -7.15 0.55
CA ALA A 214 -5.15 -7.00 1.90
C ALA A 214 -6.06 -6.10 2.75
N ASN A 215 -6.29 -6.52 3.99
CA ASN A 215 -7.03 -5.75 4.99
C ASN A 215 -6.10 -5.38 6.17
N TYR A 216 -6.05 -4.10 6.49
CA TYR A 216 -5.29 -3.55 7.60
C TYR A 216 -6.28 -3.03 8.65
N GLY A 217 -6.43 -3.79 9.74
CA GLY A 217 -7.17 -3.33 10.92
C GLY A 217 -6.43 -2.23 11.67
N ILE A 218 -6.94 -1.84 12.85
CA ILE A 218 -6.28 -0.84 13.71
C ILE A 218 -4.88 -1.33 14.10
N GLY A 219 -3.86 -0.51 13.85
CA GLY A 219 -2.45 -0.86 14.07
C GLY A 219 -1.87 -1.85 13.06
N GLY A 220 -2.67 -2.28 12.08
CA GLY A 220 -2.21 -3.07 10.96
C GLY A 220 -1.23 -2.26 10.11
N HIS A 221 -0.12 -2.88 9.76
CA HIS A 221 0.94 -2.24 8.99
C HIS A 221 1.77 -3.28 8.23
N TYR A 222 2.52 -2.81 7.25
CA TYR A 222 3.55 -3.57 6.57
C TYR A 222 4.84 -2.78 6.65
N SER A 223 5.87 -3.39 7.23
CA SER A 223 7.23 -2.85 7.23
C SER A 223 7.74 -2.60 5.81
N PRO A 224 8.61 -1.60 5.60
CA PRO A 224 9.23 -1.35 4.30
C PRO A 224 9.87 -2.62 3.72
N HIS A 225 9.57 -2.88 2.46
CA HIS A 225 10.07 -4.04 1.71
C HIS A 225 10.19 -3.69 0.23
N VAL A 226 10.77 -4.62 -0.53
CA VAL A 226 10.78 -4.59 -1.98
C VAL A 226 9.80 -5.63 -2.52
N ASP A 227 9.13 -5.31 -3.62
CA ASP A 227 8.16 -6.22 -4.24
C ASP A 227 8.84 -7.26 -5.13
N TYR A 228 10.00 -6.95 -5.68
CA TYR A 228 10.78 -7.89 -6.49
C TYR A 228 11.44 -8.97 -5.61
N PHE A 229 11.68 -10.14 -6.20
CA PHE A 229 12.40 -11.22 -5.54
C PHE A 229 13.90 -10.92 -5.54
N LEU A 230 14.53 -11.01 -4.36
CA LEU A 230 15.99 -10.98 -4.22
C LEU A 230 16.53 -12.39 -4.52
N GLU A 231 17.53 -12.50 -5.39
CA GLU A 231 18.27 -13.75 -5.55
C GLU A 231 19.03 -14.04 -4.25
N THR A 232 18.79 -15.20 -3.64
CA THR A 232 19.55 -15.65 -2.47
C THR A 232 20.80 -16.42 -2.93
N PRO A 233 22.02 -15.97 -2.60
CA PRO A 233 23.25 -16.59 -3.11
C PRO A 233 23.46 -18.07 -2.71
N ASN A 234 22.73 -18.57 -1.71
CA ASN A 234 22.95 -19.89 -1.08
C ASN A 234 21.73 -20.83 -1.08
N ARG A 235 20.78 -20.71 -2.03
CA ARG A 235 19.76 -21.77 -2.18
C ARG A 235 20.43 -23.05 -2.71
N LYS A 236 20.29 -24.15 -1.97
CA LYS A 236 20.89 -25.46 -2.31
C LYS A 236 20.42 -25.91 -3.70
N LYS A 237 21.34 -26.49 -4.49
CA LYS A 237 21.12 -27.00 -5.86
C LYS A 237 19.96 -28.01 -6.02
N SER A 238 19.38 -28.52 -4.94
CA SER A 238 18.18 -29.38 -4.99
C SER A 238 16.91 -28.62 -5.41
N ASP A 239 16.92 -27.28 -5.39
CA ASP A 239 15.78 -26.43 -5.78
C ASP A 239 15.89 -25.90 -7.23
N GLU A 240 16.71 -26.54 -8.08
CA GLU A 240 17.05 -26.04 -9.42
C GLU A 240 15.82 -25.77 -10.30
N LYS A 241 14.76 -26.59 -10.18
CA LYS A 241 13.49 -26.41 -10.91
C LYS A 241 12.71 -25.16 -10.47
N THR A 242 12.82 -24.77 -9.19
CA THR A 242 12.20 -23.56 -8.63
C THR A 242 13.04 -22.31 -8.90
N SER A 243 14.36 -22.48 -8.99
CA SER A 243 15.31 -21.37 -9.21
C SER A 243 15.25 -20.79 -10.63
N MET A 244 15.08 -21.63 -11.65
CA MET A 244 15.02 -21.19 -13.06
C MET A 244 13.68 -20.48 -13.36
N ASP A 245 12.60 -20.92 -12.71
CA ASP A 245 11.27 -20.32 -12.78
C ASP A 245 11.17 -18.98 -12.04
N MET A 246 11.93 -18.79 -10.94
CA MET A 246 11.99 -17.49 -10.24
C MET A 246 12.95 -16.49 -10.92
N LYS A 247 14.03 -16.95 -11.57
CA LYS A 247 14.92 -16.11 -12.38
C LYS A 247 14.22 -15.45 -13.58
N SER A 248 13.16 -16.09 -14.11
CA SER A 248 12.40 -15.60 -15.26
C SER A 248 11.10 -14.86 -14.91
N LYS A 249 10.73 -14.76 -13.62
CA LYS A 249 9.43 -14.23 -13.15
C LYS A 249 9.58 -13.20 -12.04
N ASN A 250 10.47 -12.23 -12.21
CA ASN A 250 10.56 -11.12 -11.26
C ASN A 250 9.52 -10.02 -11.56
N ARG A 251 9.11 -9.27 -10.54
CA ARG A 251 8.04 -8.27 -10.66
C ARG A 251 8.57 -6.99 -11.29
N LEU A 252 8.05 -6.62 -12.45
CA LEU A 252 8.40 -5.38 -13.15
C LEU A 252 7.83 -4.12 -12.48
N ALA A 253 6.57 -4.19 -12.06
CA ALA A 253 5.82 -3.06 -11.53
C ALA A 253 4.73 -3.53 -10.57
N THR A 254 4.24 -2.60 -9.75
CA THR A 254 3.15 -2.83 -8.81
C THR A 254 2.02 -1.83 -9.09
N PHE A 255 0.79 -2.35 -9.17
CA PHE A 255 -0.43 -1.56 -9.29
C PHE A 255 -1.35 -1.92 -8.11
N MET A 256 -1.64 -0.96 -7.26
CA MET A 256 -2.32 -1.20 -5.98
C MET A 256 -3.53 -0.29 -5.83
N PHE A 257 -4.73 -0.89 -5.81
CA PHE A 257 -5.98 -0.19 -5.57
C PHE A 257 -6.18 0.13 -4.08
N TYR A 258 -6.74 1.30 -3.79
CA TYR A 258 -7.28 1.65 -2.48
C TYR A 258 -8.80 1.43 -2.46
N LEU A 259 -9.24 0.47 -1.63
CA LEU A 259 -10.64 0.01 -1.60
C LEU A 259 -11.51 0.73 -0.56
N ASN A 260 -10.92 1.57 0.29
CA ASN A 260 -11.60 2.33 1.33
C ASN A 260 -10.87 3.64 1.65
N ASP A 261 -11.64 4.62 2.13
CA ASP A 261 -11.07 5.78 2.80
C ASP A 261 -10.50 5.38 4.16
N VAL A 262 -9.35 5.93 4.49
CA VAL A 262 -8.71 5.76 5.80
C VAL A 262 -8.66 7.11 6.50
N LYS A 263 -9.33 7.22 7.66
CA LYS A 263 -9.43 8.49 8.39
C LYS A 263 -8.07 9.00 8.88
N ARG A 264 -7.16 8.09 9.28
CA ARG A 264 -5.82 8.40 9.80
C ARG A 264 -4.85 7.27 9.47
N GLY A 265 -3.65 7.63 9.01
CA GLY A 265 -2.62 6.67 8.61
C GLY A 265 -2.96 5.93 7.30
N GLY A 266 -2.36 4.75 7.10
CA GLY A 266 -2.61 3.91 5.93
C GLY A 266 -1.88 4.34 4.65
N ALA A 267 -0.99 5.33 4.73
CA ALA A 267 -0.17 5.75 3.60
C ALA A 267 0.77 4.64 3.13
N THR A 268 0.95 4.54 1.82
CA THR A 268 2.03 3.80 1.19
C THR A 268 3.25 4.71 1.13
N VAL A 269 4.28 4.39 1.89
CA VAL A 269 5.43 5.28 2.09
C VAL A 269 6.68 4.73 1.43
N PHE A 270 7.53 5.62 0.93
CA PHE A 270 8.81 5.32 0.26
C PHE A 270 9.95 6.00 1.03
N PRO A 271 10.48 5.37 2.11
CA PRO A 271 11.37 6.03 3.07
C PRO A 271 12.70 6.51 2.50
N LEU A 272 13.16 5.91 1.40
CA LEU A 272 14.43 6.29 0.74
C LEU A 272 14.32 7.65 0.06
N ILE A 273 13.15 8.00 -0.48
CA ILE A 273 12.95 9.24 -1.25
C ILE A 273 12.01 10.23 -0.56
N GLY A 274 11.48 9.87 0.61
CA GLY A 274 10.63 10.77 1.39
C GLY A 274 9.24 11.00 0.78
N ALA A 275 8.76 10.09 -0.08
CA ALA A 275 7.45 10.19 -0.71
C ALA A 275 6.39 9.35 0.04
N ALA A 276 5.14 9.78 -0.03
CA ALA A 276 3.99 9.05 0.52
C ALA A 276 2.77 9.19 -0.40
N VAL A 277 2.06 8.08 -0.59
CA VAL A 277 0.80 8.00 -1.33
C VAL A 277 -0.31 7.69 -0.33
N TRP A 278 -1.29 8.58 -0.23
CA TRP A 278 -2.37 8.45 0.74
C TRP A 278 -3.59 7.74 0.13
N PRO A 279 -4.19 6.75 0.83
CA PRO A 279 -5.40 6.10 0.36
C PRO A 279 -6.54 7.12 0.29
N ARG A 280 -7.12 7.31 -0.91
CA ARG A 280 -8.27 8.18 -1.13
C ARG A 280 -9.33 7.46 -1.97
N LYS A 281 -10.56 7.40 -1.50
CA LYS A 281 -11.75 7.20 -2.32
C LYS A 281 -12.16 8.59 -2.82
N VAL A 282 -12.16 8.79 -4.13
CA VAL A 282 -12.42 10.10 -4.72
C VAL A 282 -13.88 10.21 -5.13
N ASN A 283 -14.36 11.44 -4.99
CA ASN A 283 -15.66 12.01 -5.36
C ASN A 283 -16.78 11.95 -4.28
N ILE A 284 -17.19 13.13 -3.82
CA ILE A 284 -18.30 13.34 -2.88
C ILE A 284 -19.63 13.47 -3.65
N ASN A 285 -19.60 13.76 -4.95
CA ASN A 285 -20.77 14.18 -5.74
C ASN A 285 -21.02 13.38 -7.04
N ALA A 286 -20.22 12.36 -7.34
CA ALA A 286 -20.52 11.35 -8.37
C ALA A 286 -20.25 9.97 -7.77
N THR A 287 -20.89 8.92 -8.31
CA THR A 287 -20.64 7.49 -8.00
C THR A 287 -19.22 7.31 -7.50
N LYS A 288 -18.96 6.89 -6.26
CA LYS A 288 -17.62 7.02 -5.67
C LYS A 288 -16.63 6.12 -6.41
N TRP A 289 -15.47 6.64 -6.78
CA TRP A 289 -14.44 5.85 -7.45
C TRP A 289 -13.21 5.71 -6.54
N GLY A 290 -12.56 4.56 -6.58
CA GLY A 290 -11.30 4.35 -5.88
C GLY A 290 -10.12 4.91 -6.67
N SER A 291 -9.02 5.16 -5.96
CA SER A 291 -7.72 5.46 -6.55
C SER A 291 -6.82 4.22 -6.54
N ALA A 292 -5.72 4.28 -7.30
CA ALA A 292 -4.65 3.30 -7.23
C ALA A 292 -3.29 3.98 -7.24
N ALA A 293 -2.31 3.38 -6.56
CA ALA A 293 -0.91 3.72 -6.66
C ALA A 293 -0.22 2.82 -7.69
N PHE A 294 0.76 3.36 -8.41
CA PHE A 294 1.56 2.64 -9.39
C PHE A 294 3.02 3.07 -9.34
N TRP A 295 3.92 2.09 -9.34
CA TRP A 295 5.37 2.29 -9.42
C TRP A 295 6.04 1.11 -10.13
N TYR A 296 7.23 1.36 -10.69
CA TYR A 296 8.10 0.31 -11.21
C TYR A 296 9.02 -0.21 -10.11
N ASN A 297 9.29 -1.51 -10.12
CA ASN A 297 10.19 -2.18 -9.18
C ASN A 297 11.64 -2.26 -9.72
N ILE A 298 11.89 -1.66 -10.89
CA ILE A 298 13.19 -1.57 -11.55
C ILE A 298 13.53 -0.11 -11.86
N LEU A 299 14.83 0.19 -11.94
CA LEU A 299 15.33 1.50 -12.34
C LEU A 299 15.29 1.64 -13.87
N ARG A 300 15.09 2.85 -14.37
CA ARG A 300 15.07 3.15 -15.80
C ARG A 300 16.47 2.87 -16.39
N ASN A 301 16.54 2.06 -17.43
CA ASN A 301 17.78 1.68 -18.15
C ASN A 301 18.83 0.93 -17.31
N LYS A 302 18.46 0.34 -16.17
CA LYS A 302 19.32 -0.57 -15.41
C LYS A 302 18.65 -1.93 -15.35
N TRP A 303 19.40 -2.99 -15.64
CA TRP A 303 18.88 -4.33 -15.47
C TRP A 303 18.69 -4.63 -13.98
N ILE A 304 17.86 -5.61 -13.65
CA ILE A 304 17.70 -6.11 -12.26
C ILE A 304 19.07 -6.45 -11.62
N TYR A 305 20.07 -6.72 -12.45
CA TYR A 305 21.44 -7.11 -12.07
C TYR A 305 22.39 -5.93 -11.77
N ASP A 306 21.99 -4.68 -11.97
CA ASP A 306 22.84 -3.49 -11.76
C ASP A 306 22.57 -2.76 -10.42
N GLN A 307 21.95 -3.43 -9.44
CA GLN A 307 21.66 -2.89 -8.10
C GLN A 307 22.34 -3.67 -6.98
#